data_AF-A0A291TLI6-F1
#
_entry.id   AF-A0A291TLI6-F1
#
_cell.length_a   1.000
_cell.length_b   1.000
_cell.length_c   1.000
_cell.angle_alpha   90.00
_cell.angle_beta   90.00
_cell.angle_gamma   90.00
#
_symmetry.space_group_name_H-M   'P 1'
#
loop_
_entity.id
_entity.type
_entity.pdbx_description
1 polymer ?
#
loop_
_entity_poly.entity_id
_entity_poly.type
_entity_poly.pdbx_seq_one_letter_code
_entity_poly.pdbx_strand_id
1 'polypeptide(L)'
;MHAALWVSKTGLSAQDAKMASISNNLANVNTVGFKRDRVAFEDLFYQVQRQPGAQQDQQNLAPIGIQMGNGVRIVGTQKVFTSGQFQNTNQELDMAVVGAGFFGVERPDGETAYTRNGQWHRNAEGQLVNSDGLPMVPQIQIPDNATKISIGTDGTVSASLPGQQDNVELGRITLTNFANPAGLEALGGNLYRATGASGEAIEGVPGEEAMGAVKQFALESSNVNVVEEMVDMITTQRAYEMNAKVVSAADQMLKFVTQAL
;
A
#
# COMPACT_ATOMS: atom_id res chain seq x y z
N MET A 1 -32.88 -7.12 -20.46
CA MET A 1 -33.03 -6.97 -18.99
C MET A 1 -31.85 -7.53 -18.20
N HIS A 2 -31.31 -8.72 -18.51
CA HIS A 2 -30.15 -9.28 -17.77
C HIS A 2 -28.90 -8.37 -17.74
N ALA A 3 -28.60 -7.64 -18.83
CA ALA A 3 -27.41 -6.78 -18.89
C ALA A 3 -27.39 -5.68 -17.81
N ALA A 4 -28.54 -5.05 -17.50
CA ALA A 4 -28.62 -4.02 -16.48
C ALA A 4 -28.34 -4.58 -15.08
N LEU A 5 -28.89 -5.75 -14.75
CA LEU A 5 -28.62 -6.43 -13.48
C LEU A 5 -27.15 -6.87 -13.34
N TRP A 6 -26.53 -7.33 -14.43
CA TRP A 6 -25.11 -7.69 -14.45
C TRP A 6 -24.20 -6.47 -14.24
N VAL A 7 -24.47 -5.38 -14.94
CA VAL A 7 -23.73 -4.12 -14.76
C VAL A 7 -23.89 -3.61 -13.33
N SER A 8 -25.11 -3.61 -12.77
CA SER A 8 -25.33 -3.22 -11.38
C SER A 8 -24.63 -4.15 -10.38
N LYS A 9 -24.61 -5.47 -10.61
CA LYS A 9 -23.90 -6.44 -9.75
C LYS A 9 -22.39 -6.17 -9.73
N THR A 10 -21.79 -5.98 -10.90
CA THR A 10 -20.35 -5.67 -11.00
C THR A 10 -20.02 -4.31 -10.36
N GLY A 11 -20.90 -3.32 -10.53
CA GLY A 11 -20.81 -2.03 -9.85
C GLY A 11 -20.87 -2.15 -8.33
N LEU A 12 -21.81 -2.91 -7.79
CA LEU A 12 -21.92 -3.15 -6.34
C LEU A 12 -20.67 -3.83 -5.78
N SER A 13 -20.20 -4.90 -6.43
CA SER A 13 -18.98 -5.59 -6.02
C SER A 13 -17.74 -4.69 -6.06
N ALA A 14 -17.65 -3.76 -7.02
CA ALA A 14 -16.57 -2.78 -7.07
C ALA A 14 -16.67 -1.76 -5.93
N GLN A 15 -17.88 -1.28 -5.60
CA GLN A 15 -18.08 -0.39 -4.46
C GLN A 15 -17.78 -1.08 -3.13
N ASP A 16 -18.14 -2.37 -2.97
CA ASP A 16 -17.81 -3.16 -1.78
C ASP A 16 -16.31 -3.29 -1.57
N ALA A 17 -15.56 -3.61 -2.63
CA ALA A 17 -14.11 -3.67 -2.57
C ALA A 17 -13.48 -2.32 -2.23
N LYS A 18 -14.01 -1.23 -2.81
CA LYS A 18 -13.58 0.13 -2.46
C LYS A 18 -13.85 0.44 -0.98
N MET A 19 -15.04 0.09 -0.49
CA MET A 19 -15.43 0.26 0.92
C MET A 19 -14.49 -0.48 1.87
N ALA A 20 -14.16 -1.73 1.54
CA ALA A 20 -13.25 -2.54 2.32
C ALA A 20 -11.84 -1.92 2.37
N SER A 21 -11.33 -1.42 1.24
CA SER A 21 -10.03 -0.74 1.19
C SER A 21 -10.01 0.54 2.01
N ILE A 22 -11.05 1.38 1.91
CA ILE A 22 -11.16 2.63 2.69
C ILE A 22 -11.25 2.31 4.19
N SER A 23 -12.03 1.30 4.55
CA SER A 23 -12.17 0.85 5.94
C SER A 23 -10.84 0.34 6.50
N ASN A 24 -10.07 -0.40 5.70
CA ASN A 24 -8.73 -0.86 6.08
C ASN A 24 -7.75 0.30 6.24
N ASN A 25 -7.76 1.28 5.32
CA ASN A 25 -6.95 2.48 5.42
C ASN A 25 -7.25 3.25 6.71
N LEU A 26 -8.53 3.47 7.00
CA LEU A 26 -8.98 4.21 8.18
C LEU A 26 -8.59 3.49 9.48
N ALA A 27 -8.70 2.16 9.52
CA ALA A 27 -8.28 1.36 10.67
C ALA A 27 -6.76 1.45 10.93
N ASN A 28 -5.97 1.61 9.87
CA ASN A 28 -4.51 1.66 9.93
C ASN A 28 -3.92 3.09 9.89
N VAL A 29 -4.72 4.12 10.20
CA VAL A 29 -4.24 5.51 10.25
C VAL A 29 -3.13 5.73 11.30
N ASN A 30 -3.22 5.02 12.43
CA ASN A 30 -2.24 5.15 13.52
C ASN A 30 -1.10 4.12 13.40
N THR A 31 -1.13 3.26 12.39
CA THR A 31 -0.12 2.23 12.20
C THR A 31 1.15 2.85 11.59
N VAL A 32 2.27 2.71 12.29
CA VAL A 32 3.59 3.23 11.87
C VAL A 32 4.07 2.50 10.61
N GLY A 33 4.52 3.27 9.62
CA GLY A 33 5.01 2.74 8.34
C GLY A 33 3.92 2.19 7.42
N PHE A 34 2.62 2.33 7.76
CA PHE A 34 1.54 1.85 6.91
C PHE A 34 1.42 2.66 5.61
N LYS A 35 1.20 1.95 4.50
CA LYS A 35 0.94 2.52 3.18
C LYS A 35 -0.49 2.22 2.78
N ARG A 36 -1.22 3.26 2.40
CA ARG A 36 -2.63 3.18 2.00
C ARG A 36 -2.81 2.27 0.80
N ASP A 37 -3.89 1.51 0.83
CA ASP A 37 -4.35 0.70 -0.28
C ASP A 37 -5.19 1.54 -1.24
N ARG A 38 -5.01 1.29 -2.53
CA ARG A 38 -5.84 1.83 -3.60
C ARG A 38 -6.31 0.68 -4.48
N VAL A 39 -7.63 0.57 -4.65
CA VAL A 39 -8.25 -0.35 -5.60
C VAL A 39 -8.25 0.29 -6.98
N ALA A 40 -7.75 -0.46 -7.98
CA ALA A 40 -7.80 -0.07 -9.38
C ALA A 40 -8.97 -0.77 -10.09
N PHE A 41 -9.70 0.00 -10.91
CA PHE A 41 -10.87 -0.47 -11.65
C PHE A 41 -10.65 -0.26 -13.15
N GLU A 42 -11.14 -1.20 -13.95
CA GLU A 42 -11.19 -1.11 -15.41
C GLU A 42 -12.60 -1.44 -15.90
N ASP A 43 -12.99 -0.84 -17.01
CA ASP A 43 -14.23 -1.19 -17.69
C ASP A 43 -14.11 -2.57 -18.35
N LEU A 44 -15.24 -3.27 -18.44
CA LEU A 44 -15.33 -4.54 -19.15
C LEU A 44 -15.60 -4.29 -20.64
N PHE A 45 -15.09 -5.19 -21.50
CA PHE A 45 -15.25 -5.13 -22.95
C PHE A 45 -16.66 -4.75 -23.39
N TYR A 46 -16.76 -3.93 -24.45
CA TYR A 46 -18.03 -3.48 -25.00
C TYR A 46 -18.70 -4.56 -25.85
N GLN A 47 -20.02 -4.75 -25.68
CA GLN A 47 -20.82 -5.49 -26.66
C GLN A 47 -21.12 -4.56 -27.83
N VAL A 48 -20.40 -4.75 -28.94
CA VAL A 48 -20.58 -3.99 -30.17
C VAL A 48 -21.69 -4.64 -30.98
N GLN A 49 -22.90 -4.10 -30.89
CA GLN A 49 -24.04 -4.58 -31.69
C GLN A 49 -24.04 -3.97 -33.10
N ARG A 50 -23.46 -2.78 -33.24
CA ARG A 50 -23.25 -2.11 -34.53
C ARG A 50 -21.98 -1.28 -34.46
N GLN A 51 -21.01 -1.52 -35.33
CA GLN A 51 -19.81 -0.71 -35.39
C GLN A 51 -20.15 0.68 -35.94
N PRO A 52 -19.60 1.77 -35.35
CA PRO A 52 -19.65 3.08 -35.99
C PRO A 52 -19.03 2.98 -37.39
N GLY A 53 -19.70 3.52 -38.41
CA GLY A 53 -19.25 3.41 -39.81
C GLY A 53 -19.66 2.11 -40.53
N ALA A 54 -20.50 1.25 -39.95
CA ALA A 54 -21.07 0.12 -40.67
C ALA A 54 -21.98 0.60 -41.82
N GLN A 55 -21.85 -0.01 -43.01
CA GLN A 55 -22.72 0.27 -44.16
C GLN A 55 -24.16 -0.11 -43.81
N GLN A 56 -25.09 0.84 -43.92
CA GLN A 56 -26.52 0.59 -43.74
C GLN A 56 -27.19 0.23 -45.06
N ASP A 57 -26.73 0.82 -46.16
CA ASP A 57 -27.14 0.57 -47.55
C ASP A 57 -25.97 0.94 -48.50
N GLN A 58 -26.09 0.66 -49.81
CA GLN A 58 -25.06 0.90 -50.85
C GLN A 58 -24.53 2.34 -50.93
N GLN A 59 -25.21 3.32 -50.32
CA GLN A 59 -24.82 4.74 -50.29
C GLN A 59 -24.75 5.39 -48.91
N ASN A 60 -25.16 4.70 -47.84
CA ASN A 60 -25.28 5.32 -46.51
C ASN A 60 -24.48 4.55 -45.44
N LEU A 61 -23.64 5.28 -44.70
CA LEU A 61 -22.88 4.79 -43.55
C LEU A 61 -23.60 5.18 -42.26
N ALA A 62 -23.61 4.29 -41.27
CA ALA A 62 -24.14 4.59 -39.95
C ALA A 62 -23.18 5.51 -39.18
N PRO A 63 -23.58 6.75 -38.80
CA PRO A 63 -22.67 7.68 -38.12
C PRO A 63 -22.42 7.31 -36.66
N ILE A 64 -23.31 6.54 -36.03
CA ILE A 64 -23.17 6.08 -34.64
C ILE A 64 -23.23 4.56 -34.55
N GLY A 65 -22.37 3.98 -33.73
CA GLY A 65 -22.42 2.57 -33.35
C GLY A 65 -23.25 2.35 -32.08
N ILE A 66 -23.69 1.11 -31.87
CA ILE A 66 -24.27 0.69 -30.59
C ILE A 66 -23.19 -0.09 -29.85
N GLN A 67 -22.60 0.54 -28.84
CA GLN A 67 -21.59 -0.04 -27.95
C GLN A 67 -22.15 0.00 -26.53
N MET A 68 -22.53 -1.16 -25.99
CA MET A 68 -22.98 -1.26 -24.59
C MET A 68 -21.83 -1.74 -23.72
N GLY A 69 -21.52 -1.00 -22.66
CA GLY A 69 -20.50 -1.38 -21.68
C GLY A 69 -21.00 -2.51 -20.77
N ASN A 70 -20.14 -3.50 -20.50
CA ASN A 70 -20.50 -4.70 -19.73
C ASN A 70 -20.24 -4.57 -18.22
N GLY A 71 -19.98 -3.36 -17.72
CA GLY A 71 -19.76 -3.07 -16.31
C GLY A 71 -18.29 -2.81 -16.00
N VAL A 72 -17.89 -3.09 -14.75
CA VAL A 72 -16.57 -2.76 -14.20
C VAL A 72 -15.95 -3.99 -13.53
N ARG A 73 -14.63 -4.10 -13.54
CA ARG A 73 -13.89 -5.15 -12.82
C ARG A 73 -12.76 -4.54 -12.01
N ILE A 74 -12.47 -5.19 -10.88
CA ILE A 74 -11.30 -4.89 -10.05
C ILE A 74 -10.06 -5.47 -10.74
N VAL A 75 -9.09 -4.62 -11.06
CA VAL A 75 -7.80 -5.01 -11.65
C VAL A 75 -6.87 -5.56 -10.58
N GLY A 76 -6.89 -4.92 -9.41
CA GLY A 76 -6.10 -5.29 -8.25
C GLY A 76 -6.14 -4.21 -7.18
N THR A 77 -5.45 -4.51 -6.08
CA THR A 77 -5.18 -3.55 -5.00
C THR A 77 -3.69 -3.27 -5.00
N GLN A 78 -3.32 -2.00 -5.01
CA GLN A 78 -1.93 -1.57 -4.96
C GLN A 78 -1.67 -0.71 -3.72
N LYS A 79 -0.51 -0.91 -3.11
CA LYS A 79 0.00 -0.03 -2.04
C LYS A 79 0.56 1.26 -2.65
N VAL A 80 0.21 2.39 -2.04
CA VAL A 80 0.73 3.70 -2.47
C VAL A 80 1.89 4.11 -1.56
N PHE A 81 3.11 4.06 -2.09
CA PHE A 81 4.36 4.32 -1.35
C PHE A 81 4.74 5.81 -1.27
N THR A 82 3.78 6.70 -1.02
CA THR A 82 4.11 8.09 -0.67
C THR A 82 4.56 8.16 0.80
N SER A 83 5.42 9.13 1.11
CA SER A 83 5.84 9.38 2.49
C SER A 83 4.66 9.89 3.34
N GLY A 84 4.56 9.38 4.56
CA GLY A 84 3.64 9.90 5.57
C GLY A 84 4.19 11.11 6.31
N GLN A 85 3.49 11.52 7.37
CA GLN A 85 4.02 12.51 8.31
C GLN A 85 5.08 11.87 9.21
N PHE A 86 6.10 12.61 9.59
CA PHE A 86 7.11 12.15 10.55
C PHE A 86 6.77 12.66 11.94
N GLN A 87 6.64 11.74 12.89
CA GLN A 87 6.45 12.07 14.30
C GLN A 87 7.78 11.88 15.03
N ASN A 88 8.25 12.92 15.72
CA ASN A 88 9.42 12.77 16.58
C ASN A 88 9.03 11.96 17.82
N THR A 89 9.87 10.98 18.18
CA THR A 89 9.72 10.16 19.38
C THR A 89 10.90 10.41 20.33
N ASN A 90 10.76 9.99 21.58
CA ASN A 90 11.84 10.11 22.58
C ASN A 90 12.67 8.83 22.71
N GLN A 91 12.49 7.86 21.79
CA GLN A 91 13.14 6.56 21.85
C GLN A 91 14.35 6.52 20.92
N GLU A 92 15.49 6.05 21.43
CA GLU A 92 16.77 6.07 20.70
C GLU A 92 16.79 5.13 19.49
N LEU A 93 16.04 4.04 19.54
CA LEU A 93 16.00 3.02 18.50
C LEU A 93 14.95 3.29 17.42
N ASP A 94 14.10 4.30 17.62
CA ASP A 94 13.10 4.68 16.63
C ASP A 94 13.78 5.41 15.47
N MET A 95 13.50 4.92 14.27
CA MET A 95 14.09 5.45 13.04
C MET A 95 13.02 5.67 11.97
N ALA A 96 13.17 6.74 11.20
CA ALA A 96 12.33 7.00 10.04
C ALA A 96 13.21 7.11 8.79
N VAL A 97 12.71 6.58 7.67
CA VAL A 97 13.34 6.77 6.36
C VAL A 97 12.72 7.98 5.69
N VAL A 98 13.51 9.03 5.52
CA VAL A 98 13.12 10.24 4.80
C VAL A 98 13.52 10.08 3.34
N GLY A 99 12.58 9.64 2.50
CA GLY A 99 12.76 9.45 1.07
C GLY A 99 12.45 8.02 0.60
N ALA A 100 13.10 7.58 -0.47
CA ALA A 100 13.00 6.20 -0.96
C ALA A 100 13.84 5.24 -0.08
N GLY A 101 13.54 3.95 -0.12
CA GLY A 101 14.27 2.94 0.67
C GLY A 101 13.44 2.26 1.76
N PHE A 102 13.74 0.99 2.02
CA PHE A 102 13.09 0.15 3.00
C PHE A 102 14.15 -0.44 3.93
N PHE A 103 13.78 -0.70 5.18
CA PHE A 103 14.60 -1.51 6.08
C PHE A 103 14.46 -2.98 5.71
N GLY A 104 15.58 -3.72 5.72
CA GLY A 104 15.59 -5.17 5.61
C GLY A 104 15.40 -5.84 6.97
N VAL A 105 14.58 -6.88 7.02
CA VAL A 105 14.48 -7.80 8.15
C VAL A 105 14.63 -9.24 7.66
N GLU A 106 15.27 -10.07 8.48
CA GLU A 106 15.40 -11.49 8.19
C GLU A 106 14.19 -12.22 8.77
N ARG A 107 13.46 -12.94 7.93
CA ARG A 107 12.37 -13.80 8.38
C ARG A 107 12.92 -15.14 8.90
N PRO A 108 12.13 -15.90 9.67
CA PRO A 108 12.57 -17.19 10.22
C PRO A 108 12.90 -18.26 9.16
N ASP A 109 12.47 -18.06 7.92
CA ASP A 109 12.81 -18.90 6.76
C ASP A 109 14.15 -18.51 6.10
N GLY A 110 14.82 -17.46 6.59
CA GLY A 110 16.06 -16.91 6.04
C GLY A 110 15.83 -15.96 4.85
N GLU A 111 14.58 -15.71 4.44
CA GLU A 111 14.29 -14.72 3.41
C GLU A 111 14.33 -13.30 3.98
N THR A 112 14.85 -12.34 3.21
CA THR A 112 14.77 -10.92 3.56
C THR A 112 13.38 -10.38 3.21
N ALA A 113 12.68 -9.84 4.20
CA ALA A 113 11.51 -9.00 4.00
C ALA A 113 11.86 -7.53 4.22
N TYR A 114 11.04 -6.65 3.68
CA TYR A 114 11.27 -5.22 3.66
C TYR A 114 10.18 -4.50 4.43
N THR A 115 10.53 -3.46 5.16
CA THR A 115 9.55 -2.68 5.92
C THR A 115 9.85 -1.19 5.92
N ARG A 116 8.81 -0.39 6.10
CA ARG A 116 8.90 1.05 6.40
C ARG A 116 8.68 1.33 7.88
N ASN A 117 8.30 0.32 8.67
CA ASN A 117 8.20 0.48 10.11
C ASN A 117 9.61 0.56 10.68
N GLY A 118 9.90 1.64 11.41
CA GLY A 118 11.19 1.81 12.06
C GLY A 118 11.11 1.80 13.58
N GLN A 119 10.12 1.11 14.14
CA GLN A 119 10.09 0.74 15.55
C GLN A 119 11.03 -0.44 15.79
N TRP A 120 12.20 -0.15 16.33
CA TRP A 120 13.21 -1.16 16.64
C TRP A 120 13.40 -1.34 18.14
N HIS A 121 13.67 -2.58 18.52
CA HIS A 121 13.91 -2.99 19.89
C HIS A 121 15.20 -3.79 19.94
N ARG A 122 15.81 -3.86 21.12
CA ARG A 122 16.99 -4.69 21.36
C ARG A 122 16.53 -6.00 21.99
N ASN A 123 16.92 -7.15 21.42
CA ASN A 123 16.66 -8.47 22.02
C ASN A 123 17.71 -8.83 23.10
N ALA A 124 17.55 -9.99 23.74
CA ALA A 124 18.44 -10.45 24.81
C ALA A 124 19.87 -10.73 24.31
N GLU A 125 20.02 -11.06 23.04
CA GLU A 125 21.28 -11.27 22.34
C GLU A 125 21.93 -9.96 21.88
N GLY A 126 21.31 -8.81 22.18
CA GLY A 126 21.80 -7.48 21.83
C GLY A 126 21.58 -7.07 20.38
N GLN A 127 20.85 -7.85 19.58
CA GLN A 127 20.54 -7.54 18.19
C GLN A 127 19.35 -6.58 18.08
N LEU A 128 19.34 -5.76 17.02
CA LEU A 128 18.18 -4.96 16.64
C LEU A 128 17.11 -5.83 15.98
N VAL A 129 15.92 -5.86 16.58
CA VAL A 129 14.75 -6.58 16.11
C VAL A 129 13.55 -5.65 15.94
N ASN A 130 12.67 -5.96 15.00
CA ASN A 130 11.40 -5.25 14.88
C ASN A 130 10.42 -5.69 16.01
N SER A 131 9.22 -5.11 16.04
CA SER A 131 8.17 -5.47 17.01
C SER A 131 7.72 -6.94 16.96
N ASP A 132 7.98 -7.64 15.84
CA ASP A 132 7.67 -9.07 15.67
C ASP A 132 8.84 -9.98 16.09
N GLY A 133 9.97 -9.41 16.53
CA GLY A 133 11.17 -10.14 16.93
C GLY A 133 12.08 -10.56 15.76
N LEU A 134 11.83 -10.04 14.54
CA LEU A 134 12.67 -10.30 13.37
C LEU A 134 13.91 -9.40 13.38
N PRO A 135 15.12 -9.95 13.22
CA PRO A 135 16.35 -9.15 13.24
C PRO A 135 16.47 -8.30 11.98
N MET A 136 17.07 -7.11 12.13
CA MET A 136 17.43 -6.23 11.02
C MET A 136 18.53 -6.86 10.17
N VAL A 137 18.49 -6.60 8.87
CA VAL A 137 19.57 -6.89 7.91
C VAL A 137 20.15 -5.57 7.41
N PRO A 138 21.47 -5.33 7.54
CA PRO A 138 22.47 -6.18 8.18
C PRO A 138 22.30 -6.27 9.70
N GLN A 139 22.74 -7.39 10.29
CA GLN A 139 22.63 -7.61 11.73
C GLN A 139 23.58 -6.67 12.49
N ILE A 140 23.02 -5.84 13.37
CA ILE A 140 23.77 -4.92 14.23
C ILE A 140 23.63 -5.40 15.67
N GLN A 141 24.78 -5.67 16.31
CA GLN A 141 24.84 -6.06 17.72
C GLN A 141 25.21 -4.85 18.57
N ILE A 142 24.31 -4.49 19.47
CA ILE A 142 24.50 -3.47 20.49
C ILE A 142 25.04 -4.16 21.74
N PRO A 143 26.20 -3.75 22.29
CA PRO A 143 26.74 -4.26 23.55
C PRO A 143 25.86 -3.91 24.77
N ASP A 144 25.84 -4.78 25.79
CA ASP A 144 25.05 -4.55 27.02
C ASP A 144 25.52 -3.35 27.85
N ASN A 145 26.77 -2.96 27.69
CA ASN A 145 27.32 -1.80 28.36
C ASN A 145 27.09 -0.50 27.59
N ALA A 146 26.37 -0.49 26.46
CA ALA A 146 26.06 0.75 25.74
C ALA A 146 25.19 1.67 26.62
N THR A 147 25.63 2.92 26.81
CA THR A 147 24.90 3.91 27.62
C THR A 147 23.98 4.76 26.76
N LYS A 148 24.38 5.03 25.51
CA LYS A 148 23.62 5.81 24.53
C LYS A 148 23.89 5.29 23.13
N ILE A 149 22.85 5.23 22.30
CA ILE A 149 22.94 4.84 20.90
C ILE A 149 22.69 6.09 20.03
N SER A 150 23.60 6.34 19.09
CA SER A 150 23.51 7.44 18.13
C SER A 150 23.57 6.89 16.72
N ILE A 151 22.56 7.21 15.92
CA ILE A 151 22.42 6.74 14.55
C ILE A 151 22.56 7.94 13.62
N GLY A 152 23.60 7.92 12.79
CA GLY A 152 23.86 8.96 11.80
C GLY A 152 22.83 8.96 10.67
N THR A 153 22.75 10.06 9.93
CA THR A 153 21.85 10.18 8.77
C THR A 153 22.23 9.25 7.61
N ASP A 154 23.49 8.83 7.61
CA ASP A 154 24.14 7.84 6.75
C ASP A 154 23.86 6.39 7.19
N GLY A 155 23.06 6.19 8.24
CA GLY A 155 22.75 4.88 8.79
C GLY A 155 23.83 4.30 9.70
N THR A 156 24.92 5.03 9.98
CA THR A 156 26.00 4.55 10.84
C THR A 156 25.53 4.50 12.29
N VAL A 157 25.52 3.30 12.88
CA VAL A 157 25.11 3.06 14.26
C VAL A 157 26.35 3.09 15.15
N SER A 158 26.35 4.02 16.09
CA SER A 158 27.43 4.21 17.05
C SER A 158 26.89 4.14 18.47
N ALA A 159 27.69 3.58 19.38
CA ALA A 159 27.34 3.47 20.79
C ALA A 159 28.41 4.13 21.66
N SER A 160 27.97 4.80 22.72
CA SER A 160 28.84 5.32 23.77
C SER A 160 28.97 4.29 24.89
N LEU A 161 30.19 3.86 25.19
CA LEU A 161 30.50 2.90 26.25
C LEU A 161 31.04 3.61 27.50
N PRO A 162 30.72 3.12 28.72
CA PRO A 162 31.25 3.64 29.97
C PRO A 162 32.79 3.62 29.97
N GLY A 163 33.41 4.78 30.17
CA GLY A 163 34.87 4.92 30.23
C GLY A 163 35.56 5.23 28.90
N GLN A 164 34.82 5.33 27.79
CA GLN A 164 35.32 5.83 26.51
C GLN A 164 34.63 7.15 26.14
N GLN A 165 35.43 8.15 25.78
CA GLN A 165 34.92 9.48 25.40
C GLN A 165 34.44 9.52 23.95
N ASP A 166 34.97 8.63 23.11
CA ASP A 166 34.60 8.48 21.69
C ASP A 166 33.52 7.41 21.52
N ASN A 167 32.60 7.65 20.58
CA ASN A 167 31.61 6.66 20.19
C ASN A 167 32.26 5.54 19.38
N VAL A 168 31.92 4.29 19.69
CA VAL A 168 32.34 3.11 18.92
C VAL A 168 31.31 2.83 17.84
N GLU A 169 31.75 2.68 16.59
CA GLU A 169 30.91 2.26 15.47
C GLU A 169 30.60 0.76 15.57
N LEU A 170 29.31 0.43 15.65
CA LEU A 170 28.82 -0.96 15.76
C LEU A 170 28.51 -1.57 14.39
N GLY A 171 28.26 -0.72 13.40
CA GLY A 171 27.90 -1.12 12.05
C GLY A 171 27.06 -0.04 11.37
N ARG A 172 26.58 -0.33 10.17
CA ARG A 172 25.80 0.60 9.36
C ARG A 172 24.56 -0.08 8.81
N ILE A 173 23.43 0.62 8.95
CA ILE A 173 22.14 0.22 8.39
C ILE A 173 22.16 0.52 6.89
N THR A 174 21.78 -0.45 6.08
CA THR A 174 21.53 -0.24 4.65
C THR A 174 20.04 -0.09 4.41
N LEU A 175 19.70 0.64 3.36
CA LEU A 175 18.32 0.70 2.85
C LEU A 175 18.26 -0.02 1.51
N THR A 176 17.12 -0.63 1.25
CA THR A 176 16.84 -1.28 -0.03
C THR A 176 15.82 -0.48 -0.81
N ASN A 177 16.10 -0.16 -2.06
CA ASN A 177 15.15 0.47 -2.96
C ASN A 177 14.76 -0.51 -4.08
N PHE A 178 13.59 -0.27 -4.67
CA PHE A 178 13.04 -1.05 -5.76
C PHE A 178 12.70 -0.14 -6.92
N ALA A 179 12.92 -0.62 -8.15
CA ALA A 179 12.52 0.11 -9.36
C ALA A 179 11.00 0.33 -9.40
N ASN A 180 10.22 -0.66 -8.95
CA ASN A 180 8.77 -0.57 -8.85
C ASN A 180 8.24 -1.03 -7.48
N PRO A 181 8.08 -0.11 -6.52
CA PRO A 181 7.55 -0.46 -5.19
C PRO A 181 6.13 -1.04 -5.24
N ALA A 182 5.30 -0.69 -6.23
CA ALA A 182 3.94 -1.22 -6.35
C ALA A 182 3.88 -2.72 -6.66
N GLY A 183 4.99 -3.30 -7.15
CA GLY A 183 5.13 -4.74 -7.38
C GLY A 183 5.47 -5.55 -6.12
N LEU A 184 5.67 -4.90 -4.98
CA LEU A 184 5.96 -5.58 -3.71
C LEU A 184 4.71 -6.31 -3.21
N GLU A 185 4.90 -7.54 -2.72
CA GLU A 185 3.84 -8.33 -2.11
C GLU A 185 3.79 -8.05 -0.61
N ALA A 186 2.62 -7.70 -0.08
CA ALA A 186 2.44 -7.49 1.36
C ALA A 186 2.23 -8.83 2.08
N LEU A 187 3.12 -9.18 3.02
CA LEU A 187 3.06 -10.41 3.81
C LEU A 187 2.24 -10.27 5.11
N GLY A 188 1.82 -9.04 5.44
CA GLY A 188 1.25 -8.70 6.76
C GLY A 188 2.32 -8.07 7.68
N GLY A 189 1.89 -7.48 8.80
CA GLY A 189 2.83 -6.84 9.76
C GLY A 189 3.64 -5.67 9.19
N ASN A 190 3.16 -5.00 8.14
CA ASN A 190 3.93 -4.01 7.36
C ASN A 190 5.24 -4.56 6.77
N LEU A 191 5.28 -5.88 6.51
CA LEU A 191 6.36 -6.55 5.80
C LEU A 191 6.00 -6.72 4.31
N TYR A 192 7.02 -6.55 3.48
CA TYR A 192 6.93 -6.63 2.03
C TYR A 192 7.93 -7.65 1.51
N ARG A 193 7.57 -8.40 0.48
CA ARG A 193 8.44 -9.33 -0.25
C ARG A 193 8.65 -8.83 -1.66
N ALA A 194 9.90 -8.93 -2.12
CA ALA A 194 10.25 -8.63 -3.51
C ALA A 194 9.64 -9.69 -4.44
N THR A 195 9.11 -9.25 -5.58
CA THR A 195 8.58 -10.12 -6.62
C THR A 195 9.27 -9.83 -7.95
N GLY A 196 9.04 -10.67 -8.97
CA GLY A 196 9.52 -10.36 -10.33
C GLY A 196 9.02 -9.02 -10.87
N ALA A 197 7.89 -8.50 -10.37
CA ALA A 197 7.32 -7.22 -10.79
C ALA A 197 7.88 -6.00 -10.03
N SER A 198 8.50 -6.19 -8.86
CA SER A 198 9.16 -5.10 -8.12
C SER A 198 10.54 -4.74 -8.67
N GLY A 199 11.15 -5.68 -9.39
CA GLY A 199 12.55 -5.64 -9.77
C GLY A 199 13.46 -6.16 -8.65
N GLU A 200 14.77 -6.14 -8.92
CA GLU A 200 15.79 -6.55 -7.95
C GLU A 200 15.91 -5.55 -6.79
N ALA A 201 16.28 -6.08 -5.63
CA ALA A 201 16.58 -5.30 -4.43
C ALA A 201 17.91 -4.55 -4.63
N ILE A 202 17.85 -3.22 -4.70
CA ILE A 202 19.05 -2.39 -4.77
C ILE A 202 19.36 -1.93 -3.36
N GLU A 203 20.37 -2.51 -2.73
CA GLU A 203 20.86 -2.05 -1.43
C GLU A 203 21.83 -0.88 -1.58
N GLY A 204 21.75 0.07 -0.66
CA GLY A 204 22.58 1.26 -0.69
C GLY A 204 22.67 1.94 0.67
N VAL A 205 23.58 2.90 0.76
CA VAL A 205 23.81 3.69 1.97
C VAL A 205 22.73 4.76 2.08
N PRO A 206 22.10 4.94 3.26
CA PRO A 206 21.19 6.05 3.48
C PRO A 206 21.82 7.41 3.18
N GLY A 207 21.07 8.30 2.53
CA GLY A 207 21.52 9.66 2.24
C GLY A 207 22.50 9.81 1.07
N GLU A 208 22.91 8.72 0.42
CA GLU A 208 23.68 8.73 -0.82
C GLU A 208 22.80 8.37 -2.03
N GLU A 209 23.18 8.86 -3.22
CA GLU A 209 22.51 8.58 -4.50
C GLU A 209 20.99 8.87 -4.49
N ALA A 210 20.18 7.86 -4.84
CA ALA A 210 18.72 7.91 -4.89
C ALA A 210 18.06 7.33 -3.62
N MET A 211 18.83 7.11 -2.56
CA MET A 211 18.35 6.59 -1.28
C MET A 211 17.91 7.72 -0.35
N GLY A 212 16.88 7.44 0.45
CA GLY A 212 16.46 8.30 1.54
C GLY A 212 17.48 8.34 2.67
N ALA A 213 17.41 9.39 3.49
CA ALA A 213 18.22 9.49 4.70
C ALA A 213 17.50 8.82 5.88
N VAL A 214 18.25 8.25 6.81
CA VAL A 214 17.69 7.77 8.09
C VAL A 214 17.65 8.94 9.07
N LYS A 215 16.56 9.05 9.82
CA LYS A 215 16.43 10.01 10.91
C LYS A 215 16.11 9.28 12.20
N GLN A 216 17.01 9.38 13.18
CA GLN A 216 16.79 8.88 14.53
C GLN A 216 15.72 9.71 15.27
N PHE A 217 15.10 9.13 16.30
CA PHE A 217 14.09 9.78 17.14
C PHE A 217 12.86 10.19 16.34
N ALA A 218 12.55 9.48 15.27
CA ALA A 218 11.41 9.76 14.43
C ALA A 218 10.80 8.46 13.92
N LEU A 219 9.47 8.44 13.78
CA LEU A 219 8.72 7.37 13.14
C LEU A 219 7.90 7.94 11.99
N GLU A 220 7.84 7.18 10.89
CA GLU A 220 6.96 7.51 9.77
C GLU A 220 5.53 7.07 10.10
N SER A 221 4.60 8.02 10.20
CA SER A 221 3.17 7.72 10.33
C SER A 221 2.58 7.17 9.03
N SER A 222 1.38 6.61 9.14
CA SER A 222 0.58 6.23 7.97
C SER A 222 0.43 7.41 7.00
N ASN A 223 0.44 7.13 5.69
CA ASN A 223 0.15 8.13 4.66
C ASN A 223 -1.36 8.26 4.36
N VAL A 224 -2.21 7.74 5.24
CA VAL A 224 -3.66 7.82 5.16
C VAL A 224 -4.16 9.17 5.67
N ASN A 225 -4.92 9.89 4.84
CA ASN A 225 -5.62 11.09 5.27
C ASN A 225 -7.07 10.74 5.65
N VAL A 226 -7.38 10.78 6.95
CA VAL A 226 -8.71 10.43 7.51
C VAL A 226 -9.83 11.22 6.85
N VAL A 227 -9.62 12.52 6.58
CA VAL A 227 -10.67 13.38 6.02
C VAL A 227 -10.98 12.96 4.58
N GLU A 228 -9.96 12.70 3.77
CA GLU A 228 -10.13 12.22 2.39
C GLU A 228 -10.78 10.83 2.37
N GLU A 229 -10.31 9.90 3.21
CA GLU A 229 -10.88 8.55 3.31
C GLU A 229 -12.35 8.58 3.78
N MET A 230 -12.73 9.48 4.70
CA MET A 230 -14.13 9.63 5.12
C MET A 230 -15.01 10.19 4.01
N VAL A 231 -14.52 11.17 3.23
CA VAL A 231 -15.25 11.68 2.06
C VAL A 231 -15.40 10.57 1.02
N ASP A 232 -14.34 9.82 0.76
CA ASP A 232 -14.38 8.68 -0.16
C ASP A 232 -15.30 7.57 0.35
N MET A 233 -15.38 7.33 1.66
CA MET A 233 -16.32 6.40 2.27
C MET A 233 -17.75 6.84 2.00
N ILE A 234 -18.08 8.10 2.29
CA ILE A 234 -19.42 8.65 2.11
C ILE A 234 -19.82 8.59 0.63
N THR A 235 -18.94 8.98 -0.30
CA THR A 235 -19.24 8.92 -1.73
C THR A 235 -19.44 7.48 -2.22
N THR A 236 -18.63 6.54 -1.73
CA THR A 236 -18.75 5.11 -2.05
C THR A 236 -20.05 4.53 -1.46
N GLN A 237 -20.45 4.93 -0.25
CA GLN A 237 -21.71 4.50 0.38
C GLN A 237 -22.91 5.01 -0.42
N ARG A 238 -22.90 6.29 -0.81
CA ARG A 238 -23.95 6.86 -1.68
C ARG A 238 -24.01 6.17 -3.04
N ALA A 239 -22.87 5.84 -3.64
CA ALA A 239 -22.81 5.08 -4.89
C ALA A 239 -23.39 3.67 -4.73
N TYR A 240 -23.08 2.98 -3.62
CA TYR A 240 -23.65 1.68 -3.29
C TYR A 240 -25.19 1.76 -3.11
N GLU A 241 -25.67 2.73 -2.33
CA GLU A 241 -27.12 2.98 -2.14
C GLU A 241 -27.84 3.25 -3.47
N MET A 242 -27.23 4.04 -4.36
CA MET A 242 -27.79 4.32 -5.69
C MET A 242 -27.83 3.06 -6.56
N ASN A 243 -26.76 2.26 -6.59
CA ASN A 243 -26.74 1.00 -7.35
C ASN A 243 -27.78 0.00 -6.82
N ALA A 244 -27.97 -0.10 -5.50
CA ALA A 244 -28.99 -0.95 -4.90
C ALA A 244 -30.43 -0.51 -5.27
N LYS A 245 -30.67 0.81 -5.36
CA LYS A 245 -31.95 1.34 -5.86
C LYS A 245 -32.20 0.99 -7.32
N VAL A 246 -31.18 0.99 -8.17
CA VAL A 246 -31.30 0.56 -9.58
C VAL A 246 -31.71 -0.91 -9.68
N VAL A 247 -31.09 -1.80 -8.88
CA VAL A 247 -31.47 -3.21 -8.81
C VAL A 247 -32.92 -3.36 -8.34
N SER A 248 -33.32 -2.64 -7.31
CA SER A 248 -34.69 -2.66 -6.80
C SER A 248 -35.72 -2.19 -7.83
N ALA A 249 -35.40 -1.15 -8.61
CA ALA A 249 -36.25 -0.65 -9.69
C ALA A 249 -36.36 -1.67 -10.84
N ALA A 250 -35.25 -2.36 -11.19
CA ALA A 250 -35.27 -3.44 -12.17
C ALA A 250 -36.13 -4.63 -11.71
N ASP A 251 -36.05 -4.99 -10.42
CA ASP A 251 -36.89 -6.04 -9.83
C ASP A 251 -38.38 -5.65 -9.80
N GLN A 252 -38.70 -4.38 -9.52
CA GLN A 252 -40.08 -3.88 -9.60
C GLN A 252 -40.62 -3.95 -11.04
N MET A 253 -39.82 -3.60 -12.03
CA MET A 253 -40.18 -3.75 -13.45
C MET A 253 -40.43 -5.21 -13.83
N LEU A 254 -39.58 -6.14 -13.36
CA LEU A 254 -39.77 -7.58 -13.56
C LEU A 254 -41.09 -8.06 -12.95
N LYS A 255 -41.36 -7.67 -11.70
CA LYS A 255 -42.62 -8.00 -11.01
C LYS A 255 -43.84 -7.48 -11.78
N PHE A 256 -43.79 -6.24 -12.25
CA PHE A 256 -44.86 -5.65 -13.05
C PHE A 256 -45.12 -6.46 -14.33
N VAL A 257 -44.06 -6.81 -15.07
CA VAL A 257 -44.19 -7.63 -16.30
C VAL A 257 -44.79 -9.01 -15.99
N THR A 258 -44.40 -9.65 -14.87
CA THR A 258 -44.96 -10.96 -14.48
C THR A 258 -46.40 -10.90 -13.94
N GLN A 259 -46.89 -9.71 -13.55
CA GLN A 259 -48.26 -9.52 -13.07
C GLN A 259 -49.21 -9.02 -14.17
N ALA A 260 -48.67 -8.32 -15.18
CA ALA A 260 -49.43 -7.77 -16.30
C ALA A 260 -49.61 -8.76 -17.48
N LEU A 261 -48.88 -9.88 -17.46
CA LEU A 261 -49.03 -11.04 -18.34
C LEU A 261 -49.71 -12.18 -17.58
#